data_AF-A0A523PQS4-F1
#
_entry.id   AF-A0A523PQS4-F1
#
_cell.length_a   1.000
_cell.length_b   1.000
_cell.length_c   1.000
_cell.angle_alpha   90.00
_cell.angle_beta   90.00
_cell.angle_gamma   90.00
#
_symmetry.space_group_name_H-M   'P 1'
#
loop_
_entity.id
_entity.type
_entity.pdbx_description
1 polymer ?
#
loop_
_entity_poly.entity_id
_entity_poly.type
_entity_poly.pdbx_seq_one_letter_code
_entity_poly.pdbx_strand_id
1 'polypeptide(L)'
;MTVEQIANFAEIIGVILVIASLIYVAQQLRQNTDMMRVKASSERVQRDTDIITSIIESREVAEYWMKGATEFDSLDETDKQRLVLFERRAVMHWHNMFGLHAQNLVPDADWHELQWVIRNIGRRQAVRESWNIFKDSFQKPFQEFIEEQFSIADSAVVQE
;
A
#
# COMPACT_ATOMS: atom_id res chain seq x y z
N MET A 1 -60.34 2.43 -20.07
CA MET A 1 -59.44 1.81 -19.08
C MET A 1 -60.08 1.98 -17.71
N THR A 2 -60.14 0.92 -16.91
CA THR A 2 -60.55 1.02 -15.49
C THR A 2 -59.40 1.59 -14.66
N VAL A 3 -59.70 2.12 -13.48
CA VAL A 3 -58.69 2.61 -12.52
C VAL A 3 -57.70 1.49 -12.16
N GLU A 4 -58.20 0.27 -12.02
CA GLU A 4 -57.41 -0.94 -11.76
C GLU A 4 -56.40 -1.24 -12.89
N GLN A 5 -56.81 -1.09 -14.16
CA GLN A 5 -55.89 -1.27 -15.29
C GLN A 5 -54.78 -0.22 -15.32
N ILE A 6 -55.08 1.03 -14.92
CA ILE A 6 -54.08 2.10 -14.82
C ILE A 6 -53.10 1.82 -13.67
N ALA A 7 -53.62 1.37 -12.52
CA ALA A 7 -52.80 1.01 -11.36
C ALA A 7 -51.83 -0.13 -11.70
N ASN A 8 -52.31 -1.20 -12.35
CA ASN A 8 -51.47 -2.32 -12.76
C ASN A 8 -50.37 -1.88 -13.75
N PHE A 9 -50.68 -0.95 -14.67
CA PHE A 9 -49.69 -0.43 -15.61
C PHE A 9 -48.63 0.45 -14.92
N ALA A 10 -49.04 1.28 -13.97
CA ALA A 10 -48.12 2.08 -13.15
C ALA A 10 -47.22 1.20 -12.28
N GLU A 11 -47.75 0.10 -11.73
CA GLU A 11 -46.97 -0.87 -10.97
C GLU A 11 -45.91 -1.56 -11.85
N ILE A 12 -46.28 -2.04 -13.04
CA ILE A 12 -45.34 -2.64 -14.00
C ILE A 12 -44.23 -1.65 -14.36
N ILE A 13 -44.57 -0.40 -14.67
CA ILE A 13 -43.57 0.65 -14.96
C ILE A 13 -42.68 0.88 -13.73
N GLY A 14 -43.26 0.96 -12.53
CA GLY A 14 -42.52 1.13 -11.29
C GLY A 14 -41.49 0.02 -11.09
N VAL A 15 -41.89 -1.25 -11.27
CA VAL A 15 -40.97 -2.40 -11.19
C VAL A 15 -39.86 -2.31 -12.23
N ILE A 16 -40.18 -1.96 -13.48
CA ILE A 16 -39.17 -1.78 -14.54
C ILE A 16 -38.17 -0.68 -14.17
N LEU A 17 -38.65 0.46 -13.66
CA LEU A 17 -37.78 1.57 -13.23
C LEU A 17 -36.88 1.18 -12.05
N VAL A 18 -37.39 0.40 -11.10
CA VAL A 18 -36.58 -0.13 -9.99
C VAL A 18 -35.48 -1.05 -10.52
N ILE A 19 -35.81 -1.98 -11.42
CA ILE A 19 -34.81 -2.89 -12.04
C ILE A 19 -33.76 -2.09 -12.80
N ALA A 20 -34.17 -1.12 -13.63
CA ALA A 20 -33.27 -0.25 -14.37
C ALA A 20 -32.34 0.53 -13.43
N SER A 21 -32.87 1.03 -12.31
CA SER A 21 -32.10 1.73 -11.28
C SER A 21 -31.05 0.83 -10.62
N LEU A 22 -31.41 -0.42 -10.30
CA LEU A 22 -30.47 -1.40 -9.72
C LEU A 22 -29.34 -1.76 -10.69
N ILE A 23 -29.64 -1.91 -11.99
CA ILE A 23 -28.63 -2.14 -13.02
C ILE A 23 -27.66 -0.95 -13.11
N TYR A 24 -28.20 0.26 -13.10
CA TYR A 24 -27.39 1.48 -13.13
C TYR A 24 -26.46 1.58 -11.90
N VAL A 25 -26.98 1.32 -10.69
CA VAL A 25 -26.18 1.32 -9.46
C VAL A 25 -25.09 0.24 -9.50
N ALA A 26 -25.40 -0.96 -9.99
CA ALA A 26 -24.41 -2.03 -10.12
C ALA A 26 -23.28 -1.64 -11.09
N GLN A 27 -23.60 -0.97 -12.20
CA GLN A 27 -22.60 -0.43 -13.13
C GLN A 27 -21.77 0.69 -12.49
N GLN A 28 -22.43 1.60 -11.78
CA GLN A 28 -21.76 2.70 -11.08
C GLN A 28 -20.78 2.20 -10.02
N LEU A 29 -21.13 1.15 -9.26
CA LEU A 29 -20.26 0.55 -8.26
C LEU A 29 -19.02 -0.12 -8.88
N ARG A 30 -19.17 -0.76 -10.05
CA ARG A 30 -18.04 -1.33 -10.79
C ARG A 30 -17.08 -0.24 -11.27
N GLN A 31 -17.61 0.80 -11.91
CA GLN A 31 -16.81 1.95 -12.36
C GLN A 31 -16.09 2.64 -11.20
N ASN A 32 -16.76 2.79 -10.06
CA ASN A 32 -16.17 3.36 -8.85
C ASN A 32 -15.00 2.51 -8.34
N THR A 33 -15.17 1.19 -8.27
CA THR A 33 -14.10 0.25 -7.90
C THR A 33 -12.90 0.35 -8.83
N ASP A 34 -13.13 0.39 -10.14
CA ASP A 34 -12.05 0.49 -11.13
C ASP A 34 -11.30 1.82 -11.01
N MET A 35 -12.00 2.93 -10.78
CA MET A 35 -11.36 4.23 -10.50
C MET A 35 -10.52 4.20 -9.22
N MET A 36 -10.99 3.53 -8.16
CA MET A 36 -10.21 3.38 -6.92
C MET A 36 -8.93 2.58 -7.13
N ARG A 37 -8.98 1.50 -7.94
CA ARG A 37 -7.79 0.73 -8.31
C ARG A 37 -6.77 1.56 -9.07
N VAL A 38 -7.22 2.34 -10.06
CA VAL A 38 -6.33 3.24 -10.83
C VAL A 38 -5.70 4.28 -9.90
N LYS A 39 -6.48 4.87 -9.00
CA LYS A 39 -5.98 5.84 -8.02
C LYS A 39 -4.93 5.20 -7.08
N ALA A 40 -5.20 4.02 -6.54
CA ALA A 40 -4.26 3.27 -5.71
C ALA A 40 -2.93 2.99 -6.44
N SER A 41 -3.00 2.56 -7.70
CA SER A 41 -1.82 2.34 -8.53
C SER A 41 -1.04 3.63 -8.78
N SER A 42 -1.72 4.74 -9.08
CA SER A 42 -1.07 6.05 -9.27
C SER A 42 -0.41 6.57 -7.99
N GLU A 43 -1.06 6.41 -6.83
CA GLU A 43 -0.50 6.80 -5.53
C GLU A 43 0.73 5.97 -5.17
N ARG A 44 0.73 4.66 -5.51
CA ARG A 44 1.90 3.80 -5.38
C ARG A 44 3.07 4.31 -6.20
N VAL A 45 2.87 4.48 -7.51
CA VAL A 45 3.93 4.95 -8.42
C VAL A 45 4.47 6.32 -7.99
N GLN A 46 3.60 7.24 -7.58
CA GLN A 46 4.04 8.54 -7.08
C GLN A 46 4.90 8.41 -5.83
N ARG A 47 4.49 7.59 -4.86
CA ARG A 47 5.22 7.41 -3.60
C ARG A 47 6.58 6.74 -3.81
N ASP A 48 6.64 5.73 -4.68
CA ASP A 48 7.88 5.07 -5.06
C ASP A 48 8.83 6.07 -5.73
N THR A 49 8.30 6.86 -6.67
CA THR A 49 9.06 7.91 -7.37
C THR A 49 9.58 8.95 -6.40
N ASP A 50 8.77 9.44 -5.45
CA ASP A 50 9.19 10.45 -4.48
C ASP A 50 10.36 9.97 -3.60
N ILE A 51 10.31 8.71 -3.15
CA ILE A 51 11.40 8.12 -2.34
C ILE A 51 12.66 7.99 -3.19
N ILE A 52 12.55 7.43 -4.40
CA ILE A 52 13.69 7.20 -5.29
C ILE A 52 14.32 8.51 -5.75
N THR A 53 13.52 9.49 -6.17
CA THR A 53 13.98 10.80 -6.64
C THR A 53 14.76 11.52 -5.54
N SER A 54 14.33 11.44 -4.28
CA SER A 54 15.06 12.05 -3.16
C SER A 54 16.49 11.51 -2.98
N ILE A 55 16.74 10.27 -3.43
CA ILE A 55 18.06 9.62 -3.41
C ILE A 55 18.84 10.00 -4.69
N ILE A 56 18.20 9.96 -5.86
CA ILE A 56 18.86 10.18 -7.15
C ILE A 56 19.35 11.63 -7.31
N GLU A 57 18.55 12.61 -6.87
CA GLU A 57 18.84 14.03 -7.12
C GLU A 57 19.93 14.60 -6.21
N SER A 58 20.29 13.91 -5.11
CA SER A 58 21.30 14.36 -4.17
C SER A 58 22.29 13.26 -3.83
N ARG A 59 23.54 13.44 -4.28
CA ARG A 59 24.65 12.54 -3.92
C ARG A 59 24.82 12.41 -2.40
N GLU A 60 24.68 13.51 -1.66
CA GLU A 60 24.78 13.49 -0.20
C GLU A 60 23.71 12.59 0.41
N VAL A 61 22.46 12.68 -0.06
CA VAL A 61 21.37 11.80 0.40
C VAL A 61 21.63 10.35 -0.01
N ALA A 62 22.15 10.10 -1.20
CA ALA A 62 22.48 8.74 -1.65
C ALA A 62 23.60 8.09 -0.81
N GLU A 63 24.69 8.81 -0.55
CA GLU A 63 25.80 8.34 0.29
C GLU A 63 25.32 8.07 1.72
N TYR A 64 24.49 8.97 2.24
CA TYR A 64 23.90 8.84 3.56
C TYR A 64 22.92 7.66 3.68
N TRP A 65 22.04 7.49 2.70
CA TRP A 65 21.16 6.33 2.60
C TRP A 65 21.96 5.03 2.48
N MET A 66 23.07 5.02 1.74
CA MET A 66 23.93 3.84 1.62
C MET A 66 24.50 3.42 2.98
N LYS A 67 25.00 4.37 3.79
CA LYS A 67 25.51 4.09 5.14
C LYS A 67 24.47 3.44 6.05
N GLY A 68 23.18 3.75 5.86
CA GLY A 68 22.09 3.13 6.61
C GLY A 68 21.96 1.61 6.44
N ALA A 69 22.59 1.01 5.42
CA ALA A 69 22.58 -0.44 5.23
C ALA A 69 23.62 -1.17 6.10
N THR A 70 24.85 -0.63 6.19
CA THR A 70 26.02 -1.35 6.71
C THR A 70 26.77 -0.62 7.83
N GLU A 71 26.54 0.67 7.99
CA GLU A 71 27.30 1.56 8.89
C GLU A 71 26.37 2.36 9.81
N PHE A 72 25.12 1.94 10.00
CA PHE A 72 24.13 2.72 10.76
C PHE A 72 24.60 2.99 12.20
N ASP A 73 25.24 2.02 12.85
CA ASP A 73 25.72 2.17 14.24
C ASP A 73 26.86 3.19 14.39
N SER A 74 27.61 3.48 13.32
CA SER A 74 28.73 4.42 13.34
C SER A 74 28.30 5.88 13.16
N LEU A 75 27.05 6.12 12.79
CA LEU A 75 26.47 7.45 12.64
C LEU A 75 26.25 8.11 14.00
N ASP A 76 26.28 9.44 14.03
CA ASP A 76 25.83 10.18 15.21
C ASP A 76 24.30 10.08 15.39
N GLU A 77 23.82 10.43 16.58
CA GLU A 77 22.40 10.26 16.93
C GLU A 77 21.45 11.13 16.08
N THR A 78 21.89 12.30 15.62
CA THR A 78 21.07 13.14 14.74
C THR A 78 20.91 12.47 13.38
N ASP A 79 22.00 11.90 12.88
CA ASP A 79 22.02 11.19 11.63
C ASP A 79 21.29 9.82 11.73
N LYS A 80 21.39 9.09 12.83
CA LYS A 80 20.52 7.91 13.03
C LYS A 80 19.05 8.28 12.95
N GLN A 81 18.64 9.35 13.64
CA GLN A 81 17.24 9.77 13.67
C GLN A 81 16.73 10.22 12.29
N ARG A 82 17.54 10.96 11.53
CA ARG A 82 17.22 11.39 10.17
C ARG A 82 17.03 10.19 9.23
N LEU A 83 17.90 9.17 9.28
CA LEU A 83 17.72 7.94 8.50
C LEU A 83 16.50 7.14 8.94
N VAL A 84 16.28 6.98 10.25
CA VAL A 84 15.10 6.31 10.79
C VAL A 84 13.81 6.93 10.26
N LEU A 85 13.73 8.27 10.23
CA LEU A 85 12.59 9.00 9.68
C LEU A 85 12.49 8.91 8.15
N PHE A 86 13.62 8.82 7.46
CA PHE A 86 13.66 8.55 6.03
C PHE A 86 13.07 7.17 5.72
N GLU A 87 13.56 6.12 6.36
CA GLU A 87 13.11 4.73 6.15
C GLU A 87 11.66 4.52 6.62
N ARG A 88 11.19 5.30 7.60
CA ARG A 88 9.78 5.31 8.01
C ARG A 88 8.84 5.59 6.82
N ARG A 89 9.28 6.36 5.82
CA ARG A 89 8.48 6.65 4.61
C ARG A 89 8.15 5.38 3.84
N ALA A 90 9.09 4.43 3.77
CA ALA A 90 8.88 3.13 3.15
C ALA A 90 7.91 2.28 3.98
N VAL A 91 8.11 2.19 5.30
CA VAL A 91 7.20 1.46 6.20
C VAL A 91 5.76 1.98 6.11
N MET A 92 5.57 3.30 6.09
CA MET A 92 4.25 3.90 5.88
C MET A 92 3.64 3.56 4.52
N HIS A 93 4.47 3.53 3.47
CA HIS A 93 4.01 3.16 2.14
C HIS A 93 3.54 1.69 2.12
N TRP A 94 4.31 0.78 2.74
CA TRP A 94 3.94 -0.63 2.86
C TRP A 94 2.64 -0.82 3.66
N HIS A 95 2.45 -0.07 4.74
CA HIS A 95 1.20 -0.09 5.52
C HIS A 95 0.00 0.34 4.68
N ASN A 96 0.13 1.41 3.90
CA ASN A 96 -0.92 1.87 3.01
C ASN A 96 -1.29 0.79 1.98
N MET A 97 -0.27 0.20 1.35
CA MET A 97 -0.48 -0.86 0.35
C MET A 97 -1.10 -2.12 0.95
N PHE A 98 -0.71 -2.51 2.18
CA PHE A 98 -1.34 -3.62 2.91
C PHE A 98 -2.85 -3.35 3.11
N GLY A 99 -3.22 -2.15 3.53
CA GLY A 99 -4.62 -1.75 3.70
C GLY A 99 -5.42 -1.73 2.39
N LEU A 100 -4.80 -1.32 1.28
CA LEU A 100 -5.41 -1.33 -0.05
C LEU A 100 -5.56 -2.75 -0.60
N HIS A 101 -4.58 -3.62 -0.36
CA HIS A 101 -4.63 -5.02 -0.74
C HIS A 101 -5.76 -5.76 0.01
N ALA A 102 -5.92 -5.51 1.31
CA ALA A 102 -7.04 -6.05 2.10
C ALA A 102 -8.44 -5.64 1.56
N GLN A 103 -8.51 -4.59 0.74
CA GLN A 103 -9.73 -4.12 0.07
C GLN A 103 -9.85 -4.58 -1.40
N ASN A 104 -8.97 -5.47 -1.88
CA ASN A 104 -8.89 -5.93 -3.28
C ASN A 104 -8.67 -4.78 -4.29
N LEU A 105 -7.99 -3.72 -3.85
CA LEU A 105 -7.63 -2.56 -4.68
C LEU A 105 -6.21 -2.64 -5.25
N VAL A 106 -5.39 -3.57 -4.75
CA VAL A 106 -4.04 -3.86 -5.24
C VAL A 106 -4.07 -5.21 -5.94
N PRO A 107 -3.69 -5.30 -7.22
CA PRO A 107 -3.58 -6.57 -7.94
C PRO A 107 -2.54 -7.51 -7.29
N ASP A 108 -2.74 -8.82 -7.39
CA ASP A 108 -1.82 -9.83 -6.82
C ASP A 108 -0.38 -9.70 -7.34
N ALA A 109 -0.21 -9.28 -8.61
CA ALA A 109 1.10 -9.04 -9.20
C ALA A 109 1.84 -7.89 -8.48
N ASP A 110 1.19 -6.73 -8.32
CA ASP A 110 1.72 -5.58 -7.58
C ASP A 110 1.96 -5.94 -6.11
N TRP A 111 1.12 -6.80 -5.53
CA TRP A 111 1.31 -7.28 -4.16
C TRP A 111 2.57 -8.15 -4.04
N HIS A 112 2.79 -9.06 -4.99
CA HIS A 112 3.99 -9.90 -5.03
C HIS A 112 5.26 -9.06 -5.20
N GLU A 113 5.23 -8.06 -6.07
CA GLU A 113 6.33 -7.10 -6.25
C GLU A 113 6.63 -6.34 -4.95
N LEU A 114 5.59 -5.84 -4.28
CA LEU A 114 5.75 -5.15 -3.01
C LEU A 114 6.38 -6.05 -1.93
N GLN A 115 5.94 -7.30 -1.82
CA GLN A 115 6.55 -8.25 -0.88
C GLN A 115 8.03 -8.46 -1.20
N TRP A 116 8.42 -8.54 -2.49
CA TRP A 116 9.82 -8.58 -2.87
C TRP A 116 10.57 -7.30 -2.42
N VAL A 117 9.98 -6.11 -2.62
CA VAL A 117 10.58 -4.85 -2.16
C VAL A 117 10.76 -4.82 -0.64
N ILE A 118 9.73 -5.22 0.13
CA ILE A 118 9.78 -5.30 1.59
C ILE A 118 10.92 -6.22 2.03
N ARG A 119 11.08 -7.39 1.39
CA ARG A 119 12.16 -8.32 1.73
C ARG A 119 13.55 -7.77 1.40
N ASN A 120 13.71 -7.07 0.27
CA ASN A 120 15.01 -6.54 -0.12
C ASN A 120 15.40 -5.30 0.68
N ILE A 121 14.51 -4.32 0.77
CA ILE A 121 14.75 -3.07 1.50
C ILE A 121 14.70 -3.31 3.01
N GLY A 122 13.82 -4.20 3.46
CA GLY A 122 13.68 -4.58 4.87
C GLY A 122 14.96 -5.09 5.51
N ARG A 123 15.88 -5.70 4.75
CA ARG A 123 17.18 -6.17 5.28
C ARG A 123 18.10 -5.06 5.78
N ARG A 124 17.90 -3.82 5.33
CA ARG A 124 18.75 -2.69 5.71
C ARG A 124 18.61 -2.41 7.20
N GLN A 125 19.73 -2.19 7.89
CA GLN A 125 19.75 -1.92 9.33
C GLN A 125 18.85 -0.72 9.69
N ALA A 126 18.97 0.39 8.97
CA ALA A 126 18.13 1.58 9.21
C ALA A 126 16.62 1.31 9.10
N VAL A 127 16.21 0.36 8.24
CA VAL A 127 14.80 -0.03 8.10
C VAL A 127 14.35 -0.85 9.31
N ARG A 128 15.19 -1.78 9.78
CA ARG A 128 14.91 -2.57 11.00
C ARG A 128 14.81 -1.67 12.23
N GLU A 129 15.69 -0.68 12.35
CA GLU A 129 15.63 0.31 13.44
C GLU A 129 14.37 1.17 13.36
N SER A 130 14.03 1.65 12.16
CA SER A 130 12.78 2.38 11.95
C SER A 130 11.55 1.53 12.31
N TRP A 131 11.53 0.26 11.92
CA TRP A 131 10.48 -0.67 12.31
C TRP A 131 10.39 -0.83 13.82
N ASN A 132 11.51 -1.08 14.51
CA ASN A 132 11.53 -1.27 15.97
C ASN A 132 10.98 -0.05 16.73
N ILE A 133 11.25 1.16 16.23
CA ILE A 133 10.76 2.41 16.85
C ILE A 133 9.26 2.62 16.61
N PHE A 134 8.77 2.32 15.41
CA PHE A 134 7.40 2.70 15.00
C PHE A 134 6.39 1.55 14.96
N LYS A 135 6.79 0.29 15.11
CA LYS A 135 5.92 -0.88 14.94
C LYS A 135 4.64 -0.82 15.77
N ASP A 136 4.74 -0.35 17.01
CA ASP A 136 3.61 -0.28 17.95
C ASP A 136 2.56 0.76 17.56
N SER A 137 2.87 1.65 16.61
CA SER A 137 1.88 2.57 16.03
C SER A 137 0.95 1.93 15.00
N PHE A 138 1.28 0.72 14.54
CA PHE A 138 0.49 -0.02 13.55
C PHE A 138 -0.35 -1.13 14.20
N GLN A 139 -1.38 -1.57 13.49
CA GLN A 139 -2.23 -2.69 13.95
C GLN A 139 -1.50 -4.03 13.84
N LYS A 140 -1.87 -4.98 14.71
CA LYS A 140 -1.26 -6.32 14.78
C LYS A 140 -1.18 -7.07 13.44
N PRO A 141 -2.22 -7.08 12.58
CA PRO A 141 -2.13 -7.78 11.29
C PRO A 141 -1.01 -7.25 10.39
N PHE A 142 -0.75 -5.94 10.41
CA PHE A 142 0.36 -5.37 9.64
C PHE A 142 1.72 -5.68 10.28
N GLN A 143 1.78 -5.68 11.62
CA GLN A 143 3.01 -6.08 12.34
C GLN A 143 3.41 -7.51 11.98
N GLU A 144 2.46 -8.45 12.08
CA GLU A 144 2.67 -9.86 11.75
C GLU A 144 3.11 -10.05 10.30
N PHE A 145 2.47 -9.34 9.36
CA PHE A 145 2.85 -9.37 7.95
C PHE A 145 4.30 -8.90 7.72
N ILE A 146 4.70 -7.76 8.30
CA ILE A 146 6.06 -7.24 8.14
C ILE A 146 7.09 -8.18 8.78
N GLU A 147 6.81 -8.69 9.98
CA GLU A 147 7.68 -9.62 10.68
C GLU A 147 7.86 -10.94 9.92
N GLU A 148 6.79 -11.44 9.27
CA GLU A 148 6.87 -12.57 8.36
C GLU A 148 7.78 -12.28 7.16
N GLN A 149 7.58 -11.15 6.48
CA GLN A 149 8.43 -10.79 5.33
C GLN A 149 9.90 -10.66 5.74
N PHE A 150 10.16 -10.06 6.89
CA PHE A 150 11.49 -9.94 7.48
C PHE A 150 12.12 -11.31 7.76
N SER A 151 11.37 -12.22 8.38
CA SER A 151 11.82 -13.60 8.63
C SER A 151 12.13 -14.36 7.33
N ILE A 152 11.31 -14.21 6.29
CA ILE A 152 11.56 -14.81 4.97
C ILE A 152 12.84 -14.24 4.35
N ALA A 153 13.00 -12.92 4.43
CA ALA A 153 14.18 -12.23 3.90
C ALA A 153 15.48 -12.71 4.57
N ASP A 154 15.45 -12.91 5.89
CA ASP A 154 16.61 -13.34 6.67
C ASP A 154 16.96 -14.81 6.38
N SER A 155 15.94 -15.66 6.19
CA SER A 155 16.12 -17.09 5.88
C SER A 155 16.72 -17.34 4.49
N ALA A 156 16.42 -16.48 3.52
CA ALA A 156 16.96 -16.60 2.16
C ALA A 156 18.46 -16.29 2.06
N VAL A 157 19.04 -15.55 3.02
CA VAL A 157 20.48 -15.24 3.06
C VAL A 157 21.31 -16.42 3.58
N VAL A 158 20.71 -17.30 4.40
CA VAL A 158 21.42 -18.46 5.00
C VAL A 158 21.66 -19.59 4.00
N GLN A 159 21.05 -19.54 2.81
CA GLN A 159 21.13 -20.59 1.78
C GLN A 159 22.09 -20.25 0.62
N GLU A 160 22.66 -19.05 0.58
CA GLU A 160 23.72 -18.62 -0.36
C GLU A 160 25.10 -18.64 0.31
#